data_AF-A0A936FN11-F1
#
_entry.id   AF-A0A936FN11-F1
#
_cell.length_a   1.000
_cell.length_b   1.000
_cell.length_c   1.000
_cell.angle_alpha   90.00
_cell.angle_beta   90.00
_cell.angle_gamma   90.00
#
_symmetry.space_group_name_H-M   'P 1'
#
loop_
_entity.id
_entity.type
_entity.pdbx_description
1 polymer ?
#
loop_
_entity_poly.entity_id
_entity_poly.type
_entity_poly.pdbx_seq_one_letter_code
_entity_poly.pdbx_strand_id
1 'polypeptide(L)'
;MNHFCKLVAMTLFPFGLVLAIPSHAQTTLPAGEAGAAARASPLPDLERRAALGDTSAAEMAGEFLYVGQTPDGIAVRRDWHRARGYLSQAAAAGRPQARLLLERIDSSPPPSAPDEELYVPGPYGC
;
A
#
# COMPACT_ATOMS: atom_id res chain seq x y z
N MET A 1 26.70 17.59 31.71
CA MET A 1 25.65 18.12 32.61
C MET A 1 24.31 17.68 32.02
N ASN A 2 23.86 16.46 32.30
CA ASN A 2 23.25 15.93 33.53
C ASN A 2 21.75 16.25 33.62
N HIS A 3 20.94 15.18 33.49
CA HIS A 3 19.76 14.78 34.29
C HIS A 3 19.06 13.67 33.48
N PHE A 4 19.30 12.36 33.65
CA PHE A 4 19.10 11.48 34.81
C PHE A 4 17.89 11.81 35.70
N CYS A 5 16.73 11.24 35.34
CA CYS A 5 15.61 10.81 36.20
C CYS A 5 14.58 10.15 35.26
N LYS A 6 14.04 8.95 35.47
CA LYS A 6 13.92 8.15 36.68
C LYS A 6 13.55 6.72 36.23
N LEU A 7 14.30 5.74 36.70
CA LEU A 7 13.91 4.33 36.75
C LEU A 7 12.69 4.18 37.68
N VAL A 8 11.63 3.56 37.19
CA VAL A 8 10.59 2.88 37.99
C VAL A 8 10.31 1.57 37.22
N ALA A 9 11.06 0.49 37.42
CA ALA A 9 10.95 -0.42 38.56
C ALA A 9 9.49 -0.81 38.87
N MET A 10 9.05 -1.87 38.19
CA MET A 10 8.55 -3.09 38.84
C MET A 10 7.26 -2.95 39.67
N THR A 11 6.14 -3.45 39.13
CA THR A 11 5.22 -4.29 39.92
C THR A 11 4.62 -5.39 39.06
N LEU A 12 5.07 -6.60 39.40
CA LEU A 12 4.49 -7.89 39.09
C LEU A 12 3.14 -7.98 39.83
N PHE A 13 2.02 -8.31 39.17
CA PHE A 13 0.83 -8.79 39.88
C PHE A 13 0.17 -9.95 39.13
N PRO A 14 -0.18 -11.04 39.83
CA PRO A 14 -0.37 -12.35 39.22
C PRO A 14 -1.84 -12.65 38.91
N PHE A 15 -2.02 -13.62 38.01
CA PHE A 15 -3.03 -14.66 38.01
C PHE A 15 -4.43 -14.38 38.61
N GLY A 16 -5.43 -14.46 37.73
CA GLY A 16 -6.65 -15.23 38.02
C GLY A 16 -7.95 -14.47 37.84
N LEU A 17 -8.66 -14.76 36.74
CA LEU A 17 -10.07 -15.13 36.82
C LEU A 17 -10.51 -15.84 35.53
N VAL A 18 -10.86 -17.12 35.67
CA VAL A 18 -11.61 -17.89 34.69
C VAL A 18 -13.05 -17.39 34.68
N LEU A 19 -13.54 -16.97 33.53
CA LEU A 19 -14.97 -16.88 33.24
C LEU A 19 -15.24 -17.65 31.95
N ALA A 20 -15.77 -18.86 32.14
CA ALA A 20 -16.38 -19.67 31.09
C ALA A 20 -17.75 -19.09 30.72
N ILE A 21 -17.96 -18.76 29.44
CA ILE A 21 -19.30 -18.54 28.85
C ILE A 21 -19.29 -19.15 27.43
N PRO A 22 -20.38 -19.81 26.99
CA PRO A 22 -20.34 -20.90 26.02
C PRO A 22 -20.59 -20.47 24.57
N SER A 23 -20.19 -21.39 23.67
CA SER A 23 -20.68 -21.61 22.30
C SER A 23 -21.41 -20.45 21.61
N HIS A 24 -20.64 -19.60 20.93
CA HIS A 24 -21.11 -19.10 19.65
C HIS A 24 -21.05 -20.24 18.65
N ALA A 25 -22.24 -20.72 18.26
CA ALA A 25 -22.44 -21.47 17.03
C ALA A 25 -21.83 -20.67 15.88
N GLN A 26 -20.60 -21.02 15.50
CA GLN A 26 -20.00 -20.46 14.30
C GLN A 26 -20.59 -21.25 13.14
N THR A 27 -21.59 -20.65 12.53
CA THR A 27 -22.11 -21.07 11.24
C THR A 27 -20.93 -21.24 10.29
N THR A 28 -20.61 -22.48 9.97
CA THR A 28 -19.74 -22.84 8.86
C THR A 28 -20.35 -22.25 7.59
N LEU A 29 -19.80 -21.13 7.12
CA LEU A 29 -20.01 -20.67 5.76
C LEU A 29 -19.04 -21.46 4.87
N PRO A 30 -19.53 -22.30 3.95
CA PRO A 30 -18.66 -23.02 3.03
C PRO A 30 -18.21 -22.08 1.90
N ALA A 31 -16.90 -22.10 1.64
CA ALA A 31 -16.28 -21.90 0.34
C ALA A 31 -16.78 -20.72 -0.51
N GLY A 32 -16.45 -19.49 -0.09
CA GLY A 32 -16.56 -18.28 -0.92
C GLY A 32 -15.38 -17.32 -0.85
N GLU A 33 -14.45 -17.50 0.10
CA GLU A 33 -13.30 -16.60 0.30
C GLU A 33 -11.94 -17.28 0.02
N ALA A 34 -11.97 -18.47 -0.58
CA ALA A 34 -10.76 -19.16 -1.03
C ALA A 34 -10.24 -18.67 -2.40
N GLY A 35 -10.80 -17.58 -2.94
CA GLY A 35 -10.23 -16.82 -4.06
C GLY A 35 -9.44 -15.58 -3.63
N ALA A 36 -9.64 -15.10 -2.39
CA ALA A 36 -9.05 -13.88 -1.86
C ALA A 36 -7.84 -14.14 -0.92
N ALA A 37 -7.47 -15.41 -0.74
CA ALA A 37 -6.10 -15.79 -0.40
C ALA A 37 -5.21 -15.84 -1.68
N ALA A 38 -5.62 -15.16 -2.76
CA ALA A 38 -4.70 -14.63 -3.75
C ALA A 38 -3.58 -13.93 -2.98
N ARG A 39 -2.35 -14.47 -3.07
CA ARG A 39 -1.15 -14.05 -2.32
C ARG A 39 -1.28 -12.59 -1.86
N ALA A 40 -1.36 -12.37 -0.54
CA ALA A 40 -1.52 -11.03 0.00
C ALA A 40 -0.45 -10.12 -0.61
N SER A 41 -0.86 -9.06 -1.32
CA SER A 41 0.11 -8.12 -1.88
C SER A 41 0.94 -7.53 -0.73
N PRO A 42 2.28 -7.50 -0.82
CA PRO A 42 3.14 -6.86 0.19
C PRO A 42 2.90 -5.34 0.33
N LEU A 43 2.08 -4.74 -0.53
CA LEU A 43 1.84 -3.30 -0.56
C LEU A 43 1.38 -2.70 0.80
N PRO A 44 0.39 -3.25 1.54
CA PRO A 44 -0.07 -2.64 2.78
C PRO A 44 1.00 -2.58 3.89
N ASP A 45 1.89 -3.58 3.93
CA ASP A 45 3.03 -3.58 4.87
C ASP A 45 4.07 -2.51 4.49
N LEU A 46 4.37 -2.40 3.19
CA LEU A 46 5.27 -1.37 2.68
C LEU A 46 4.73 0.04 2.92
N GLU A 47 3.43 0.27 2.70
CA GLU A 47 2.78 1.56 2.95
C GLU A 47 2.83 1.94 4.44
N ARG A 48 2.65 0.97 5.33
CA ARG A 48 2.80 1.18 6.78
C ARG A 48 4.24 1.57 7.14
N ARG A 49 5.24 0.86 6.63
CA ARG A 49 6.65 1.17 6.87
C ARG A 49 7.05 2.52 6.28
N ALA A 50 6.56 2.84 5.09
CA ALA A 50 6.75 4.16 4.47
C ALA A 50 6.17 5.28 5.35
N ALA A 51 4.99 5.06 5.95
CA ALA A 51 4.38 6.00 6.91
C ALA A 51 5.21 6.17 8.19
N LEU A 52 6.00 5.16 8.57
CA LEU A 52 6.97 5.25 9.67
C LEU A 52 8.32 5.89 9.25
N GLY A 53 8.46 6.28 7.98
CA GLY A 53 9.67 6.90 7.44
C GLY A 53 10.65 5.95 6.76
N ASP A 54 10.30 4.67 6.54
CA ASP A 54 11.15 3.74 5.78
C ASP A 54 11.14 4.13 4.29
N THR A 55 12.26 4.70 3.85
CA THR A 55 12.43 5.21 2.49
C THR A 55 12.59 4.10 1.46
N SER A 56 13.05 2.91 1.88
CA SER A 56 13.12 1.73 1.01
C SER A 56 11.71 1.15 0.79
N ALA A 57 10.91 1.10 1.85
CA ALA A 57 9.51 0.71 1.74
C ALA A 57 8.70 1.69 0.90
N ALA A 58 8.95 2.99 1.03
CA ALA A 58 8.33 4.01 0.19
C ALA A 58 8.68 3.83 -1.30
N GLU A 59 9.96 3.56 -1.62
CA GLU A 59 10.35 3.29 -3.01
C GLU A 59 9.59 2.08 -3.59
N MET A 60 9.59 0.94 -2.88
CA MET A 60 8.91 -0.28 -3.33
C MET A 60 7.39 -0.11 -3.44
N ALA A 61 6.75 0.55 -2.46
CA ALA A 61 5.32 0.85 -2.52
C ALA A 61 4.99 1.72 -3.73
N GLY A 62 5.81 2.75 -3.97
CA GLY A 62 5.68 3.63 -5.13
C GLY A 62 5.84 2.88 -6.45
N GLU A 63 6.82 1.99 -6.54
CA GLU A 63 7.05 1.14 -7.73
C GLU A 63 5.85 0.22 -7.99
N PHE A 64 5.30 -0.45 -6.98
CA PHE A 64 4.16 -1.35 -7.18
C PHE A 64 2.90 -0.62 -7.62
N LEU A 65 2.68 0.60 -7.10
CA LEU A 65 1.58 1.47 -7.52
C LEU A 65 1.82 2.07 -8.91
N TYR A 66 3.07 2.25 -9.32
CA TYR A 66 3.43 2.72 -10.66
C TYR A 66 3.25 1.62 -11.72
N VAL A 67 3.79 0.42 -11.46
CA VAL A 67 3.70 -0.75 -12.35
C VAL A 67 2.30 -1.36 -12.34
N GLY A 68 1.63 -1.35 -11.20
CA GLY A 68 0.36 -2.07 -10.99
C GLY A 68 0.56 -3.56 -10.72
N GLN A 69 1.75 -3.97 -10.28
CA GLN A 69 2.07 -5.36 -9.99
C GLN A 69 3.21 -5.47 -8.98
N THR A 70 3.21 -6.56 -8.21
CA THR A 70 4.32 -6.95 -7.32
C THR A 70 5.33 -7.84 -8.07
N PRO A 71 6.55 -8.06 -7.54
CA PRO A 71 7.53 -8.95 -8.15
C PRO A 71 7.04 -10.40 -8.28
N ASP A 72 6.12 -10.81 -7.41
CA ASP A 72 5.48 -12.14 -7.42
C ASP A 72 4.38 -12.27 -8.48
N GLY A 73 4.16 -11.24 -9.29
CA GLY A 73 3.12 -11.18 -10.33
C GLY A 73 1.72 -10.82 -9.81
N ILE A 74 1.59 -10.43 -8.54
CA ILE A 74 0.28 -10.10 -7.94
C ILE A 74 -0.16 -8.74 -8.45
N ALA A 75 -1.34 -8.69 -9.08
CA ALA A 75 -1.89 -7.44 -9.57
C ALA A 75 -2.19 -6.47 -8.41
N VAL A 76 -1.80 -5.22 -8.59
CA VAL A 76 -2.06 -4.11 -7.68
C VAL A 76 -2.76 -3.02 -8.48
N ARG A 77 -3.74 -2.36 -7.87
CA ARG A 77 -4.39 -1.22 -8.54
C ARG A 77 -3.36 -0.13 -8.77
N ARG A 78 -3.07 0.14 -10.05
CA ARG A 78 -2.16 1.20 -10.47
C ARG A 78 -2.71 2.55 -10.05
N ASP A 79 -1.88 3.36 -9.39
CA ASP A 79 -2.26 4.68 -8.88
C ASP A 79 -1.03 5.59 -8.87
N TRP A 80 -0.91 6.41 -9.90
CA TRP A 80 0.26 7.28 -10.07
C TRP A 80 0.29 8.44 -9.09
N HIS A 81 -0.88 8.88 -8.58
CA HIS A 81 -0.91 9.93 -7.58
C HIS A 81 -0.33 9.41 -6.26
N ARG A 82 -0.76 8.23 -5.81
CA ARG A 82 -0.19 7.62 -4.60
C ARG A 82 1.28 7.24 -4.81
N ALA A 83 1.63 6.69 -5.97
CA ALA A 83 3.01 6.38 -6.32
C ALA A 83 3.91 7.62 -6.21
N ARG A 84 3.50 8.76 -6.79
CA ARG A 84 4.25 10.01 -6.73
C ARG A 84 4.51 10.47 -5.30
N GLY A 85 3.54 10.30 -4.39
CA GLY A 85 3.71 10.60 -2.97
C GLY A 85 4.85 9.78 -2.35
N TYR A 86 4.79 8.46 -2.43
CA TYR A 86 5.81 7.58 -1.85
C TYR A 86 7.19 7.73 -2.54
N LEU A 87 7.21 7.88 -3.87
CA LEU A 87 8.45 8.10 -4.60
C LEU A 87 9.07 9.45 -4.26
N SER A 88 8.29 10.51 -4.04
CA SER A 88 8.81 11.82 -3.62
C SER A 88 9.50 11.75 -2.27
N GLN A 89 8.93 11.00 -1.32
CA GLN A 89 9.55 10.72 -0.03
C GLN A 89 10.87 9.96 -0.18
N ALA A 90 10.89 8.90 -0.98
CA ALA A 90 12.10 8.11 -1.23
C ALA A 90 13.18 8.93 -1.98
N ALA A 91 12.80 9.74 -2.96
CA ALA A 91 13.69 10.61 -3.72
C ALA A 91 14.32 11.70 -2.83
N ALA A 92 13.54 12.28 -1.91
CA ALA A 92 14.05 13.24 -0.92
C ALA A 92 15.12 12.62 0.00
N ALA A 93 15.03 11.31 0.24
CA ALA A 93 16.04 10.54 0.96
C ALA A 93 17.23 10.08 0.08
N GLY A 94 17.32 10.53 -1.17
CA GLY A 94 18.43 10.26 -2.07
C GLY A 94 18.33 8.93 -2.82
N ARG A 95 17.15 8.31 -2.89
CA ARG A 95 16.95 7.06 -3.64
C ARG A 95 16.93 7.32 -5.16
N PRO A 96 17.86 6.74 -5.95
CA PRO A 96 17.99 7.05 -7.37
C PRO A 96 16.83 6.51 -8.20
N GLN A 97 16.36 5.29 -7.91
CA GLN A 97 15.26 4.67 -8.63
C GLN A 97 13.96 5.45 -8.44
N ALA A 98 13.71 5.93 -7.22
CA ALA A 98 12.57 6.78 -6.93
C ALA A 98 12.56 8.08 -7.78
N ARG A 99 13.73 8.72 -7.96
CA ARG A 99 13.86 9.91 -8.83
C ARG A 99 13.55 9.61 -10.29
N LEU A 100 14.09 8.52 -10.82
CA LEU A 100 13.82 8.10 -12.20
C LEU A 100 12.33 7.81 -12.45
N LEU A 101 11.68 7.16 -11.49
CA LEU A 101 10.24 6.89 -11.59
C LEU A 101 9.39 8.16 -11.47
N LEU A 102 9.78 9.12 -10.61
CA LEU A 102 9.12 10.41 -10.54
C LEU A 102 9.21 11.19 -11.85
N GLU A 103 10.41 11.29 -12.42
CA GLU A 103 10.62 11.97 -13.71
C GLU A 103 9.76 11.34 -14.80
N ARG A 104 9.63 10.01 -14.79
CA ARG A 104 8.76 9.28 -15.74
C ARG A 104 7.28 9.57 -15.52
N ILE A 105 6.82 9.64 -14.27
CA ILE A 105 5.43 10.01 -13.94
C ILE A 105 5.15 11.45 -14.37
N ASP A 106 6.04 12.39 -14.08
CA ASP A 106 5.88 13.80 -14.40
C ASP A 106 5.97 14.05 -15.93
N SER A 107 6.72 13.21 -16.65
CA SER A 107 6.86 13.29 -18.13
C SER A 107 5.79 12.51 -18.90
N SER A 108 5.08 11.58 -18.25
CA SER A 108 3.99 10.85 -18.90
C SER A 108 2.68 11.61 -18.74
N PRO A 109 1.88 11.77 -19.81
CA PRO A 109 0.49 12.15 -19.62
C PRO A 109 -0.16 11.11 -18.70
N PRO A 110 -1.01 11.51 -17.73
CA PRO A 110 -1.76 10.57 -16.89
C PRO A 110 -2.42 9.53 -17.82
N PRO A 111 -2.60 8.27 -17.40
CA PRO A 111 -3.22 7.29 -18.27
C PRO A 111 -4.58 7.86 -18.62
N SER A 112 -4.72 8.30 -19.86
CA SER A 112 -5.89 9.03 -20.32
C SER A 112 -7.09 8.20 -19.92
N ALA A 113 -8.09 8.87 -19.33
CA ALA A 113 -9.44 8.30 -19.24
C ALA A 113 -9.77 7.62 -20.58
N PRO A 114 -10.50 6.48 -20.57
CA PRO A 114 -10.78 5.71 -21.77
C PRO A 114 -11.17 6.68 -22.86
N ASP A 115 -10.33 6.68 -23.89
CA ASP A 115 -10.42 7.41 -25.13
C ASP A 115 -11.77 8.15 -25.21
N GLU A 116 -11.77 9.47 -25.02
CA GLU A 116 -12.80 10.30 -25.64
C GLU A 116 -12.62 10.03 -27.13
N GLU A 117 -13.30 8.95 -27.54
CA GLU A 117 -13.53 8.52 -28.89
C GLU A 117 -13.96 9.79 -29.58
N LEU A 118 -13.00 10.35 -30.33
CA LEU A 118 -13.18 11.50 -31.18
C LEU A 118 -14.38 11.12 -32.05
N TYR A 119 -15.58 11.53 -31.62
CA TYR A 119 -16.80 11.30 -32.35
C TYR A 119 -16.62 12.11 -33.63
N VAL A 120 -16.17 11.41 -34.67
CA VAL A 120 -16.18 11.90 -36.04
C VAL A 120 -17.60 11.61 -36.51
N PRO A 121 -18.51 12.59 -36.55
CA PRO A 121 -19.80 12.38 -37.20
C PRO A 121 -19.52 11.94 -38.63
N GLY A 122 -19.93 10.70 -38.95
CA GLY A 122 -19.79 10.16 -40.29
C GLY A 122 -20.48 11.08 -41.32
N PRO A 123 -19.95 11.23 -42.54
CA PRO A 123 -20.43 12.21 -43.51
C PRO A 123 -21.80 11.89 -44.14
N TYR A 124 -22.58 10.99 -43.57
CA TYR A 124 -23.87 10.56 -44.15
C TYR A 124 -25.03 11.29 -43.49
N GLY A 125 -25.12 12.57 -43.80
CA GLY A 125 -26.32 13.38 -43.68
C GLY A 125 -26.72 13.91 -45.06
N CYS A 126 -27.16 13.01 -45.95
CA CYS A 126 -27.85 13.30 -47.21
C CYS A 126 -28.77 12.12 -47.52
#